data_AF-A0A6G0XZS1-F1
#
_entry.id   AF-A0A6G0XZS1-F1
#
_cell.length_a   1.000
_cell.length_b   1.000
_cell.length_c   1.000
_cell.angle_alpha   90.00
_cell.angle_beta   90.00
_cell.angle_gamma   90.00
#
_symmetry.space_group_name_H-M   'P 1'
#
loop_
_entity.id
_entity.type
_entity.pdbx_description
1 polymer ?
#
loop_
_entity_poly.entity_id
_entity_poly.type
_entity_poly.pdbx_seq_one_letter_code
_entity_poly.pdbx_strand_id
1 'polypeptide(L)'
;MSDHSSLNRLSVSPYHKRKYVIIPDPENEEDAAITSNHSSLKEFSVKNKTIPVTVYDEDKATENWKRKSKRRTKSYLTTNLHLKYLDLTSKKCCRSLPVLKNGSRIENHKAIQLKGYGKIILTNTCAFDTAVFLIMVAICDSNKYLIEVNDELISSTFIGFVKKILSDSITVGTYRQRAQIIINLQNPVQTPIKHDQLLLKCVTTFTNILKCVIPDFPTITDHSECKNPKCHTTSHYQYGSITYIYDGHFKDLQNCINERMNEINYTCNLTKKKKKCKGIKTIKPQISENHIFVELIKDNKGKN
;
A
#
# COMPACT_ATOMS: atom_id res chain seq x y z
N MET A 1 -39.02 -6.08 29.94
CA MET A 1 -37.79 -5.62 30.61
C MET A 1 -36.90 -6.85 30.74
N SER A 2 -36.37 -7.33 29.61
CA SER A 2 -35.06 -6.93 29.04
C SER A 2 -33.92 -7.44 29.91
N ASP A 3 -33.39 -8.61 29.55
CA ASP A 3 -31.94 -8.84 29.36
C ASP A 3 -31.70 -10.29 28.91
N HIS A 4 -31.41 -10.46 27.61
CA HIS A 4 -30.86 -11.68 27.05
C HIS A 4 -29.45 -11.38 26.56
N SER A 5 -28.46 -11.74 27.37
CA SER A 5 -27.09 -11.99 26.93
C SER A 5 -27.01 -13.43 26.42
N SER A 6 -26.84 -13.61 25.12
CA SER A 6 -26.46 -14.90 24.56
C SER A 6 -25.45 -14.72 23.43
N LEU A 7 -24.23 -15.09 23.77
CA LEU A 7 -23.07 -15.39 22.93
C LEU A 7 -23.43 -15.91 21.53
N ASN A 8 -23.08 -15.14 20.49
CA ASN A 8 -22.98 -15.67 19.14
C ASN A 8 -21.56 -16.20 18.91
N ARG A 9 -21.41 -17.52 19.04
CA ARG A 9 -20.31 -18.28 18.44
C ARG A 9 -20.41 -18.14 16.91
N LEU A 10 -19.39 -17.55 16.30
CA LEU A 10 -19.18 -17.59 14.86
C LEU A 10 -19.01 -19.05 14.42
N SER A 11 -19.92 -19.54 13.59
CA SER A 11 -19.82 -20.85 12.95
C SER A 11 -18.82 -20.79 11.79
N VAL A 12 -17.74 -21.55 11.94
CA VAL A 12 -16.76 -21.81 10.90
C VAL A 12 -17.35 -22.84 9.92
N SER A 13 -17.38 -22.53 8.62
CA SER A 13 -17.68 -23.50 7.57
C SER A 13 -16.39 -24.20 7.08
N PRO A 14 -16.49 -25.45 6.60
CA PRO A 14 -15.35 -26.37 6.56
C PRO A 14 -14.58 -26.25 5.23
N TYR A 15 -13.27 -26.02 5.31
CA TYR A 15 -12.36 -26.26 4.19
C TYR A 15 -11.53 -27.51 4.45
N HIS A 16 -11.51 -28.37 3.44
CA HIS A 16 -10.84 -29.67 3.42
C HIS A 16 -9.33 -29.57 3.69
N LYS A 17 -8.84 -30.52 4.50
CA LYS A 17 -7.45 -30.77 4.88
C LYS A 17 -6.51 -30.88 3.67
N ARG A 18 -5.41 -30.11 3.67
CA ARG A 18 -4.10 -30.54 3.13
C ARG A 18 -2.97 -30.06 4.05
N LYS A 19 -2.02 -30.99 4.21
CA LYS A 19 -0.83 -31.10 5.08
C LYS A 19 -0.28 -29.82 5.75
N TYR A 20 -0.10 -29.92 7.07
CA TYR A 20 0.65 -28.99 7.91
C TYR A 20 2.11 -28.89 7.43
N VAL A 21 2.56 -27.66 7.14
CA VAL A 21 3.98 -27.32 7.09
C VAL A 21 4.22 -26.40 8.30
N ILE A 22 5.00 -26.88 9.25
CA ILE A 22 5.50 -26.09 10.36
C ILE A 22 6.65 -25.25 9.78
N ILE A 23 6.52 -23.93 9.83
CA ILE A 23 7.58 -23.01 9.45
C ILE A 23 8.35 -22.68 10.74
N PRO A 24 9.66 -22.98 10.84
CA PRO A 24 10.45 -22.56 11.99
C PRO A 24 10.68 -21.04 11.97
N ASP A 25 10.72 -20.45 13.16
CA ASP A 25 11.11 -19.04 13.35
C ASP A 25 12.52 -18.80 12.82
N PRO A 26 12.78 -17.73 12.05
CA PRO A 26 14.14 -17.35 11.72
C PRO A 26 14.80 -16.75 12.96
N GLU A 27 15.76 -17.48 13.52
CA GLU A 27 16.71 -16.99 14.51
C GLU A 27 17.49 -15.79 13.96
N ASN A 28 17.68 -14.79 14.84
CA ASN A 28 18.47 -13.59 14.59
C ASN A 28 19.97 -13.95 14.45
N GLU A 29 20.54 -13.76 13.27
CA GLU A 29 22.00 -13.77 13.07
C GLU A 29 22.45 -12.62 12.15
N GLU A 30 22.22 -11.35 12.51
CA GLU A 30 22.93 -10.22 11.88
C GLU A 30 23.30 -9.08 12.84
N ASP A 31 23.40 -9.33 14.15
CA ASP A 31 23.91 -8.34 15.12
C ASP A 31 25.18 -8.85 15.82
N ALA A 32 26.25 -9.04 15.05
CA ALA A 32 27.58 -9.31 15.61
C ALA A 32 28.68 -8.52 14.87
N ALA A 33 29.32 -7.62 15.65
CA ALA A 33 30.56 -6.89 15.36
C ALA A 33 30.47 -5.85 14.21
N ILE A 34 30.84 -4.59 14.40
CA ILE A 34 32.21 -4.15 14.70
C ILE A 34 32.18 -2.91 15.59
N THR A 35 32.68 -3.06 16.82
CA THR A 35 33.32 -1.98 17.57
C THR A 35 34.80 -2.30 17.64
N SER A 36 35.67 -1.44 17.11
CA SER A 36 37.04 -1.32 17.63
C SER A 36 37.62 0.04 17.30
N ASN A 37 38.18 0.65 18.33
CA ASN A 37 38.86 1.93 18.32
C ASN A 37 40.35 1.79 17.95
N HIS A 38 40.93 2.93 17.60
CA HIS A 38 42.32 3.35 17.85
C HIS A 38 43.45 2.88 16.91
N SER A 39 43.98 3.87 16.19
CA SER A 39 45.40 4.24 16.05
C SER A 39 46.46 3.14 15.96
N SER A 40 47.13 3.05 14.82
CA SER A 40 48.60 3.04 14.76
C SER A 40 49.10 3.18 13.31
N LEU A 41 50.07 4.08 13.14
CA LEU A 41 50.92 4.19 11.96
C LEU A 41 51.74 2.91 11.78
N LYS A 42 51.74 2.35 10.57
CA LYS A 42 52.89 1.65 9.99
C LYS A 42 53.00 1.99 8.50
N GLU A 43 54.08 2.68 8.16
CA GLU A 43 54.56 2.83 6.79
C GLU A 43 54.82 1.45 6.17
N PHE A 44 54.19 1.19 5.03
CA PHE A 44 54.63 0.15 4.10
C PHE A 44 54.90 0.81 2.76
N SER A 45 56.18 0.92 2.42
CA SER A 45 56.66 1.37 1.12
C SER A 45 56.45 0.25 0.10
N VAL A 46 55.54 0.45 -0.85
CA VAL A 46 55.39 -0.40 -2.03
C VAL A 46 55.72 0.44 -3.26
N LYS A 47 56.73 -0.01 -4.01
CA LYS A 47 57.16 0.60 -5.28
C LYS A 47 55.99 0.55 -6.28
N ASN A 48 55.45 1.73 -6.59
CA ASN A 48 54.38 1.90 -7.58
C ASN A 48 54.87 1.50 -8.98
N LYS A 49 54.31 0.43 -9.53
CA LYS A 49 54.19 0.28 -10.99
C LYS A 49 53.09 1.21 -11.45
N THR A 50 53.44 2.21 -12.25
CA THR A 50 52.48 3.16 -12.83
C THR A 50 51.59 2.44 -13.83
N ILE A 51 50.39 2.06 -13.42
CA ILE A 51 49.31 1.69 -14.33
C ILE A 51 48.75 3.01 -14.86
N PRO A 52 48.64 3.24 -16.19
CA PRO A 52 47.98 4.42 -16.70
C PRO A 52 46.50 4.33 -16.32
N VAL A 53 46.11 5.07 -15.29
CA VAL A 53 44.72 5.28 -14.93
C VAL A 53 44.09 6.07 -16.08
N THR A 54 43.21 5.42 -16.84
CA THR A 54 42.28 6.12 -17.71
C THR A 54 41.33 6.91 -16.82
N VAL A 55 41.66 8.19 -16.63
CA VAL A 55 40.81 9.14 -15.90
C VAL A 55 39.59 9.41 -16.77
N TYR A 56 38.41 8.96 -16.35
CA TYR A 56 37.16 9.32 -17.01
C TYR A 56 36.82 10.76 -16.64
N ASP A 57 36.12 11.49 -17.52
CA ASP A 57 35.79 12.90 -17.28
C ASP A 57 34.94 13.12 -16.03
N GLU A 58 34.24 12.09 -15.53
CA GLU A 58 33.54 12.13 -14.23
C GLU A 58 34.52 12.29 -13.05
N ASP A 59 35.72 11.71 -13.13
CA ASP A 59 36.75 11.79 -12.07
C ASP A 59 37.40 13.19 -12.00
N LYS A 60 37.20 14.03 -13.02
CA LYS A 60 37.70 15.42 -13.09
C LYS A 60 36.68 16.48 -12.66
N ALA A 61 35.49 16.08 -12.23
CA ALA A 61 34.45 17.01 -11.79
C ALA A 61 34.81 17.69 -10.46
N THR A 62 35.70 18.68 -10.51
CA THR A 62 35.96 19.61 -9.39
C THR A 62 34.95 20.75 -9.46
N GLU A 63 34.00 20.75 -8.53
CA GLU A 63 33.01 21.82 -8.40
C GLU A 63 33.70 23.15 -8.03
N ASN A 64 33.79 24.06 -8.99
CA ASN A 64 34.35 25.39 -8.79
C ASN A 64 33.24 26.39 -8.40
N TRP A 65 33.07 26.62 -7.11
CA TRP A 65 31.99 27.36 -6.43
C TRP A 65 31.89 28.89 -6.69
N LYS A 66 32.46 29.42 -7.79
CA LYS A 66 32.28 30.84 -8.17
C LYS A 66 32.38 31.03 -9.69
N ARG A 67 31.29 30.83 -10.43
CA ARG A 67 31.14 31.43 -11.78
C ARG A 67 29.73 31.95 -12.02
N LYS A 68 29.67 33.15 -12.61
CA LYS A 68 28.47 33.82 -13.14
C LYS A 68 27.60 32.84 -13.94
N SER A 69 26.28 33.03 -13.90
CA SER A 69 25.28 32.10 -14.45
C SER A 69 25.63 31.63 -15.86
N LYS A 70 26.11 30.38 -15.96
CA LYS A 70 26.30 29.72 -17.26
C LYS A 70 24.92 29.52 -17.89
N ARG A 71 24.78 29.95 -19.15
CA ARG A 71 23.66 29.61 -20.04
C ARG A 71 23.46 28.09 -19.97
N ARG A 72 22.22 27.63 -19.76
CA ARG A 72 21.87 26.20 -19.70
C ARG A 72 22.40 25.47 -20.94
N THR A 73 23.51 24.76 -20.78
CA THR A 73 23.98 23.80 -21.79
C THR A 73 22.97 22.68 -21.86
N LYS A 74 22.49 22.36 -23.08
CA LYS A 74 21.69 21.15 -23.31
C LYS A 74 22.55 19.94 -22.92
N SER A 75 21.99 19.02 -22.13
CA SER A 75 22.66 17.80 -21.71
C SER A 75 23.23 17.06 -22.93
N TYR A 76 24.46 16.54 -22.81
CA TYR A 76 25.10 15.70 -23.84
C TYR A 76 24.52 14.28 -23.86
N LEU A 77 23.68 13.93 -22.88
CA LEU A 77 22.94 12.68 -22.86
C LEU A 77 21.85 12.76 -23.94
N THR A 78 21.88 11.83 -24.88
CA THR A 78 20.78 11.61 -25.82
C THR A 78 19.50 11.40 -25.04
N THR A 79 18.45 12.15 -25.36
CA THR A 79 17.14 11.96 -24.74
C THR A 79 16.69 10.52 -24.94
N ASN A 80 16.31 9.85 -23.84
CA ASN A 80 15.76 8.51 -23.91
C ASN A 80 14.63 8.48 -24.96
N LEU A 81 14.73 7.59 -25.94
CA LEU A 81 13.80 7.52 -27.07
C LEU A 81 12.34 7.35 -26.60
N HIS A 82 12.14 6.65 -25.47
CA HIS A 82 10.83 6.46 -24.84
C HIS A 82 10.29 7.71 -24.13
N LEU A 83 11.15 8.70 -23.86
CA LEU A 83 10.78 9.98 -23.24
C LEU A 83 10.78 11.14 -24.25
N LYS A 84 10.97 10.86 -25.55
CA LYS A 84 11.06 11.87 -26.61
C LYS A 84 9.79 12.72 -26.74
N TYR A 85 8.64 12.15 -26.38
CA TYR A 85 7.34 12.82 -26.41
C TYR A 85 6.93 13.41 -25.06
N LEU A 86 7.73 13.19 -24.00
CA LEU A 86 7.46 13.72 -22.67
C LEU A 86 8.05 15.13 -22.55
N ASP A 87 7.24 16.15 -22.82
CA ASP A 87 7.65 17.54 -22.61
C ASP A 87 7.52 17.94 -21.13
N LEU A 88 8.58 17.66 -20.36
CA LEU A 88 8.74 18.10 -18.97
C LEU A 88 8.89 19.62 -18.81
N THR A 89 9.04 20.39 -19.90
CA THR A 89 9.13 21.85 -19.84
C THR A 89 7.76 22.53 -19.82
N SER A 90 6.72 21.80 -20.22
CA SER A 90 5.33 22.24 -20.14
C SER A 90 4.83 22.27 -18.68
N LYS A 91 5.09 23.37 -17.97
CA LYS A 91 4.54 23.58 -16.61
C LYS A 91 3.01 23.46 -16.52
N LYS A 92 2.30 23.57 -17.65
CA LYS A 92 0.83 23.46 -17.72
C LYS A 92 0.31 22.02 -17.56
N CYS A 93 1.15 21.01 -17.80
CA CYS A 93 0.76 19.59 -17.73
C CYS A 93 1.41 18.82 -16.56
N CYS A 94 2.29 19.46 -15.79
CA CYS A 94 3.00 18.82 -14.68
C CYS A 94 2.36 19.19 -13.33
N ARG A 95 1.69 18.24 -12.68
CA ARG A 95 1.27 18.36 -11.27
C ARG A 95 2.39 17.81 -10.38
N SER A 96 2.90 18.64 -9.47
CA SER A 96 3.89 18.20 -8.47
C SER A 96 3.17 17.51 -7.32
N LEU A 97 3.51 16.26 -7.05
CA LEU A 97 2.96 15.51 -5.93
C LEU A 97 3.91 15.60 -4.72
N PRO A 98 3.43 16.05 -3.55
CA PRO A 98 4.25 16.08 -2.36
C PRO A 98 4.50 14.65 -1.84
N VAL A 99 5.72 14.38 -1.38
CA VAL A 99 6.15 13.03 -0.95
C VAL A 99 6.20 12.94 0.57
N LEU A 100 5.36 12.09 1.16
CA LEU A 100 5.42 11.72 2.57
C LEU A 100 6.73 11.00 2.88
N LYS A 101 7.42 11.43 3.94
CA LYS A 101 8.59 10.71 4.43
C LYS A 101 8.15 9.39 5.06
N ASN A 102 8.64 8.28 4.49
CA ASN A 102 8.33 6.93 4.92
C ASN A 102 8.90 6.63 6.31
N GLY A 103 8.08 6.01 7.16
CA GLY A 103 8.31 5.57 8.54
C GLY A 103 9.36 4.47 8.74
N SER A 104 10.01 3.95 7.69
CA SER A 104 10.78 2.69 7.78
C SER A 104 11.99 2.71 8.71
N ARG A 105 12.66 3.86 8.91
CA ARG A 105 13.88 3.96 9.73
C ARG A 105 13.65 4.85 10.94
N ILE A 106 13.61 4.27 12.15
CA ILE A 106 13.40 4.97 13.43
C ILE A 106 14.32 6.18 13.60
N GLU A 107 15.59 6.05 13.23
CA GLU A 107 16.63 7.08 13.38
C GLU A 107 16.33 8.38 12.63
N ASN A 108 15.52 8.31 11.56
CA ASN A 108 15.16 9.47 10.74
C ASN A 108 13.84 10.12 11.17
N HIS A 109 13.12 9.55 12.14
CA HIS A 109 11.80 10.01 12.54
C HIS A 109 11.82 10.80 13.83
N LYS A 110 11.43 12.06 13.70
CA LYS A 110 11.14 12.90 14.86
C LYS A 110 9.82 12.45 15.48
N ALA A 111 9.80 12.33 16.80
CA ALA A 111 8.57 12.06 17.53
C ALA A 111 7.53 13.16 17.25
N ILE A 112 6.29 12.75 17.02
CA ILE A 112 5.15 13.62 16.77
C ILE A 112 4.36 13.73 18.07
N GLN A 113 4.04 14.94 18.51
CA GLN A 113 3.10 15.12 19.61
C GLN A 113 1.66 14.90 19.11
N LEU A 114 0.97 13.92 19.68
CA LEU A 114 -0.44 13.63 19.41
C LEU A 114 -1.27 13.75 20.69
N LYS A 115 -2.42 14.43 20.60
CA LYS A 115 -3.33 14.61 21.74
C LYS A 115 -3.89 13.25 22.17
N GLY A 116 -3.82 12.93 23.46
CA GLY A 116 -4.28 11.65 24.02
C GLY A 116 -3.26 10.52 23.99
N TYR A 117 -2.20 10.61 23.17
CA TYR A 117 -1.17 9.56 23.03
C TYR A 117 0.24 10.03 23.39
N GLY A 118 0.47 11.33 23.58
CA GLY A 118 1.80 11.85 23.91
C GLY A 118 2.74 11.94 22.70
N LYS A 119 4.03 11.68 22.91
CA LYS A 119 5.04 11.69 21.85
C LYS A 119 5.08 10.31 21.18
N ILE A 120 4.80 10.26 19.89
CA ILE A 120 4.71 9.00 19.14
C ILE A 120 5.73 8.94 18.00
N ILE A 121 6.27 7.75 17.75
CA ILE A 121 7.08 7.42 16.57
C ILE A 121 6.36 6.32 15.80
N LEU A 122 6.08 6.56 14.52
CA LEU A 122 5.50 5.56 13.64
C LEU A 122 6.62 4.80 12.91
N THR A 123 6.48 3.49 12.81
CA THR A 123 7.36 2.66 11.99
C THR A 123 6.61 1.73 11.05
N ASN A 124 7.31 1.28 10.01
CA ASN A 124 6.80 0.31 9.03
C ASN A 124 5.51 0.77 8.33
N THR A 125 5.42 2.06 8.05
CA THR A 125 4.26 2.72 7.43
C THR A 125 4.23 2.61 5.90
N CYS A 126 5.20 1.90 5.30
CA CYS A 126 5.42 1.89 3.86
C CYS A 126 4.15 1.57 3.08
N ALA A 127 3.40 0.56 3.49
CA ALA A 127 2.16 0.17 2.84
C ALA A 127 1.09 1.28 2.88
N PHE A 128 0.98 2.00 4.00
CA PHE A 128 0.06 3.14 4.13
C PHE A 128 0.47 4.28 3.22
N ASP A 129 1.76 4.62 3.22
CA ASP A 129 2.29 5.71 2.41
C ASP A 129 2.14 5.39 0.91
N THR A 130 2.36 4.14 0.51
CA THR A 130 2.11 3.66 -0.85
C THR A 130 0.65 3.82 -1.25
N ALA A 131 -0.31 3.48 -0.37
CA ALA A 131 -1.73 3.70 -0.64
C ALA A 131 -2.05 5.17 -0.86
N VAL A 132 -1.49 6.06 -0.04
CA VAL A 132 -1.67 7.51 -0.19
C VAL A 132 -1.19 7.95 -1.56
N PHE A 133 0.02 7.54 -1.97
CA PHE A 133 0.58 7.92 -3.25
C PHE A 133 -0.19 7.37 -4.44
N LEU A 134 -0.62 6.11 -4.41
CA LEU A 134 -1.40 5.51 -5.49
C LEU A 134 -2.71 6.27 -5.72
N ILE A 135 -3.40 6.62 -4.63
CA ILE A 135 -4.66 7.38 -4.72
C ILE A 135 -4.39 8.82 -5.17
N MET A 136 -3.32 9.47 -4.69
CA MET A 136 -2.93 10.81 -5.15
C MET A 136 -2.67 10.84 -6.66
N VAL A 137 -1.93 9.86 -7.18
CA VAL A 137 -1.65 9.72 -8.61
C VAL A 137 -2.95 9.48 -9.38
N ALA A 138 -3.78 8.53 -8.94
CA ALA A 138 -5.05 8.25 -9.60
C ALA A 138 -5.98 9.48 -9.70
N ILE A 139 -6.07 10.27 -8.62
CA ILE A 139 -6.82 11.54 -8.60
C ILE A 139 -6.22 12.55 -9.59
N CYS A 140 -4.89 12.61 -9.69
CA CYS A 140 -4.24 13.57 -10.56
C CYS A 140 -4.30 13.20 -12.04
N ASP A 141 -4.29 11.91 -12.35
CA ASP A 141 -4.24 11.36 -13.72
C ASP A 141 -5.63 11.18 -14.33
N SER A 142 -6.68 11.02 -13.51
CA SER A 142 -8.05 10.80 -14.00
C SER A 142 -9.05 11.78 -13.40
N ASN A 143 -9.62 12.64 -14.26
CA ASN A 143 -10.72 13.52 -13.87
C ASN A 143 -11.96 12.73 -13.43
N LYS A 144 -12.22 11.55 -14.03
CA LYS A 144 -13.32 10.67 -13.64
C LYS A 144 -13.13 10.19 -12.19
N TYR A 145 -11.92 9.74 -11.88
CA TYR A 145 -11.55 9.32 -10.53
C TYR A 145 -11.65 10.48 -9.52
N LEU A 146 -11.19 11.69 -9.89
CA LEU A 146 -11.32 12.88 -9.06
C LEU A 146 -12.79 13.24 -8.75
N ILE A 147 -13.67 13.19 -9.75
CA ILE A 147 -15.10 13.49 -9.57
C ILE A 147 -15.72 12.49 -8.60
N GLU A 148 -15.46 11.20 -8.79
CA GLU A 148 -16.07 10.18 -7.94
C GLU A 148 -15.55 10.23 -6.51
N VAL A 149 -14.24 10.43 -6.33
CA VAL A 149 -13.64 10.61 -5.00
C VAL A 149 -14.19 11.88 -4.31
N ASN A 150 -14.71 12.84 -5.05
CA ASN A 150 -15.38 14.04 -4.55
C ASN A 150 -16.88 13.89 -4.31
N ASP A 151 -17.47 12.74 -4.60
CA ASP A 151 -18.85 12.45 -4.26
C ASP A 151 -19.06 12.52 -2.74
N GLU A 152 -20.12 13.20 -2.31
CA GLU A 152 -20.50 13.37 -0.91
C GLU A 152 -20.82 12.03 -0.23
N LEU A 153 -21.14 10.99 -1.01
CA LEU A 153 -21.36 9.64 -0.52
C LEU A 153 -20.07 8.96 0.00
N ILE A 154 -18.89 9.44 -0.38
CA ILE A 154 -17.61 8.87 0.06
C ILE A 154 -17.14 9.56 1.35
N SER A 155 -17.43 8.93 2.49
CA SER A 155 -17.15 9.48 3.83
C SER A 155 -15.76 9.12 4.40
N SER A 156 -14.86 8.60 3.57
CA SER A 156 -13.58 8.06 4.05
C SER A 156 -12.65 9.15 4.63
N THR A 157 -12.27 8.99 5.89
CA THR A 157 -11.26 9.81 6.58
C THR A 157 -9.90 9.80 5.86
N PHE A 158 -9.55 8.70 5.20
CA PHE A 158 -8.34 8.58 4.42
C PHE A 158 -8.41 9.38 3.12
N ILE A 159 -9.54 9.32 2.42
CA ILE A 159 -9.73 10.11 1.20
C ILE A 159 -9.65 11.61 1.51
N GLY A 160 -10.29 12.05 2.61
CA GLY A 160 -10.15 13.42 3.10
C GLY A 160 -8.70 13.81 3.40
N PHE A 161 -7.93 12.88 3.98
CA PHE A 161 -6.49 13.07 4.21
C PHE A 161 -5.69 13.22 2.89
N VAL A 162 -5.96 12.38 1.88
CA VAL A 162 -5.33 12.49 0.56
C VAL A 162 -5.65 13.83 -0.11
N LYS A 163 -6.93 14.24 -0.10
CA LYS A 163 -7.37 15.53 -0.66
C LYS A 163 -6.64 16.69 0.00
N LYS A 164 -6.49 16.64 1.33
CA LYS A 164 -5.78 17.68 2.08
C LYS A 164 -4.29 17.75 1.73
N ILE A 165 -3.64 16.61 1.48
CA ILE A 165 -2.26 16.61 0.99
C ILE A 165 -2.16 17.30 -0.38
N LEU A 166 -3.12 17.04 -1.27
CA LEU A 166 -3.15 17.62 -2.61
C LEU A 166 -3.43 19.14 -2.58
N SER A 167 -4.25 19.62 -1.65
CA SER A 167 -4.57 21.06 -1.52
C SER A 167 -3.51 21.85 -0.74
N ASP A 168 -3.08 21.34 0.41
CA ASP A 168 -2.31 22.09 1.41
C ASP A 168 -0.83 21.69 1.43
N SER A 169 -0.43 20.74 0.58
CA SER A 169 0.88 20.06 0.65
C SER A 169 1.11 19.33 1.99
N ILE A 170 2.33 18.89 2.23
CA ILE A 170 2.70 18.17 3.45
C ILE A 170 3.13 19.16 4.54
N THR A 171 2.38 19.15 5.63
CA THR A 171 2.65 19.95 6.84
C THR A 171 2.87 19.04 8.05
N VAL A 172 3.25 19.62 9.20
CA VAL A 172 3.28 18.88 10.48
C VAL A 172 1.89 18.32 10.82
N GLY A 173 0.82 19.03 10.44
CA GLY A 173 -0.55 18.57 10.60
C GLY A 173 -0.84 17.28 9.81
N THR A 174 -0.26 17.14 8.62
CA THR A 174 -0.35 15.93 7.80
C THR A 174 0.20 14.71 8.55
N TYR A 175 1.36 14.84 9.19
CA TYR A 175 1.95 13.73 9.96
C TYR A 175 1.13 13.36 11.20
N ARG A 176 0.49 14.34 11.86
CA ARG A 176 -0.43 14.08 12.97
C ARG A 176 -1.69 13.34 12.52
N GLN A 177 -2.29 13.78 11.40
CA GLN A 177 -3.48 13.13 10.84
C GLN A 177 -3.17 11.70 10.38
N ARG A 178 -2.04 11.50 9.69
CA ARG A 178 -1.52 10.18 9.31
C ARG A 178 -1.44 9.25 10.52
N ALA A 179 -0.85 9.72 11.62
CA ALA A 179 -0.76 8.94 12.85
C ALA A 179 -2.13 8.58 13.42
N GLN A 180 -3.05 9.55 13.46
CA GLN A 180 -4.41 9.32 13.96
C GLN A 180 -5.15 8.27 13.13
N ILE A 181 -5.05 8.34 11.80
CA ILE A 181 -5.67 7.38 10.88
C ILE A 181 -5.09 5.98 11.10
N ILE A 182 -3.76 5.87 11.17
CA ILE A 182 -3.09 4.58 11.41
C ILE A 182 -3.53 3.98 12.75
N ILE A 183 -3.55 4.77 13.82
CA ILE A 183 -3.97 4.31 15.15
C ILE A 183 -5.42 3.82 15.13
N ASN A 184 -6.32 4.62 14.54
CA ASN A 184 -7.75 4.32 14.52
C ASN A 184 -8.10 3.13 13.61
N LEU A 185 -7.42 2.98 12.47
CA LEU A 185 -7.75 1.95 11.49
C LEU A 185 -7.01 0.63 11.70
N GLN A 186 -5.77 0.67 12.20
CA GLN A 186 -4.90 -0.51 12.25
C GLN A 186 -4.66 -1.02 13.67
N ASN A 187 -5.02 -0.24 14.69
CA ASN A 187 -4.76 -0.54 16.10
C ASN A 187 -3.35 -1.14 16.33
N PRO A 188 -2.28 -0.41 15.93
CA PRO A 188 -0.92 -0.94 15.91
C PRO A 188 -0.42 -1.27 17.32
N VAL A 189 0.50 -2.23 17.40
CA VAL A 189 1.17 -2.57 18.66
C VAL A 189 1.93 -1.35 19.18
N GLN A 190 1.67 -1.01 20.44
CA GLN A 190 2.28 0.13 21.11
C GLN A 190 3.42 -0.37 22.01
N THR A 191 4.62 0.13 21.78
CA THR A 191 5.80 -0.23 22.58
C THR A 191 6.39 1.04 23.19
N PRO A 192 6.43 1.17 24.53
CA PRO A 192 7.10 2.29 25.16
C PRO A 192 8.61 2.24 24.90
N ILE A 193 9.19 3.40 24.59
CA ILE A 193 10.63 3.58 24.38
C ILE A 193 11.13 4.74 25.26
N LYS A 194 12.45 4.96 25.29
CA LYS A 194 13.09 5.99 26.13
C LYS A 194 12.49 7.39 25.89
N HIS A 195 12.50 8.22 26.93
CA HIS A 195 12.04 9.63 26.92
C HIS A 195 10.52 9.83 26.77
N ASP A 196 9.71 8.98 27.40
CA ASP A 196 8.24 9.04 27.39
C ASP A 196 7.66 9.06 25.97
N GLN A 197 8.27 8.26 25.09
CA GLN A 197 7.86 8.10 23.70
C GLN A 197 7.22 6.73 23.49
N LEU A 198 6.21 6.69 22.62
CA LEU A 198 5.56 5.45 22.20
C LEU A 198 5.95 5.14 20.75
N LEU A 199 6.51 3.96 20.55
CA LEU A 199 6.74 3.39 19.23
C LEU A 199 5.50 2.63 18.78
N LEU A 200 4.96 3.01 17.63
CA LEU A 200 3.82 2.36 17.00
C LEU A 200 4.31 1.64 15.76
N LYS A 201 4.31 0.31 15.80
CA LYS A 201 4.71 -0.53 14.67
C LYS A 201 3.49 -0.87 13.82
N CYS A 202 3.45 -0.33 12.61
CA CYS A 202 2.38 -0.64 11.67
C CYS A 202 2.68 -2.02 11.06
N VAL A 203 1.81 -3.00 11.30
CA VAL A 203 1.87 -4.30 10.63
C VAL A 203 0.59 -4.45 9.84
N THR A 204 0.64 -4.08 8.57
CA THR A 204 -0.54 -4.09 7.72
C THR A 204 -0.16 -4.46 6.29
N THR A 205 -1.07 -5.13 5.59
CA THR A 205 -0.98 -5.38 4.15
C THR A 205 -1.70 -4.28 3.39
N PHE A 206 -1.33 -4.08 2.13
CA PHE A 206 -2.02 -3.12 1.26
C PHE A 206 -3.53 -3.41 1.18
N THR A 207 -3.92 -4.68 1.03
CA THR A 207 -5.34 -5.09 0.99
C THR A 207 -6.09 -4.75 2.28
N ASN A 208 -5.47 -4.90 3.45
CA ASN A 208 -6.09 -4.48 4.71
C ASN A 208 -6.24 -2.96 4.78
N ILE A 209 -5.26 -2.21 4.28
CA ILE A 209 -5.39 -0.75 4.15
C ILE A 209 -6.58 -0.44 3.24
N LEU A 210 -6.67 -1.01 2.04
CA LEU A 210 -7.79 -0.75 1.11
C LEU A 210 -9.16 -0.99 1.76
N LYS A 211 -9.34 -2.11 2.48
CA LYS A 211 -10.58 -2.39 3.21
C LYS A 211 -10.94 -1.32 4.23
N CYS A 212 -9.94 -0.79 4.95
CA CYS A 212 -10.14 0.25 5.95
C CYS A 212 -10.28 1.65 5.34
N VAL A 213 -9.73 1.87 4.15
CA VAL A 213 -9.50 3.18 3.56
C VAL A 213 -10.53 3.55 2.50
N ILE A 214 -11.05 2.59 1.74
CA ILE A 214 -12.04 2.80 0.69
C ILE A 214 -13.16 1.74 0.75
N PRO A 215 -13.80 1.51 1.91
CA PRO A 215 -14.91 0.57 2.00
C PRO A 215 -16.07 0.96 1.07
N ASP A 216 -16.34 2.26 0.97
CA ASP A 216 -17.42 2.82 0.13
C ASP A 216 -17.00 2.96 -1.34
N PHE A 217 -15.76 2.63 -1.67
CA PHE A 217 -15.19 2.79 -3.00
C PHE A 217 -14.45 1.52 -3.45
N PRO A 218 -15.17 0.37 -3.58
CA PRO A 218 -14.58 -0.93 -3.86
C PRO A 218 -14.21 -1.11 -5.34
N THR A 219 -13.33 -2.07 -5.60
CA THR A 219 -13.04 -2.55 -6.96
C THR A 219 -14.19 -3.41 -7.52
N ILE A 220 -14.87 -4.19 -6.68
CA ILE A 220 -16.00 -5.04 -7.10
C ILE A 220 -17.16 -4.93 -6.10
N THR A 221 -18.37 -4.81 -6.62
CA THR A 221 -19.62 -5.01 -5.89
C THR A 221 -20.35 -6.26 -6.40
N ASP A 222 -20.64 -7.19 -5.51
CA ASP A 222 -21.46 -8.36 -5.82
C ASP A 222 -22.89 -8.12 -5.33
N HIS A 223 -23.83 -8.11 -6.27
CA HIS A 223 -25.26 -8.11 -5.98
C HIS A 223 -25.77 -9.53 -6.09
N SER A 224 -26.39 -10.02 -5.02
CA SER A 224 -26.89 -11.39 -5.00
C SER A 224 -28.36 -11.43 -4.66
N GLU A 225 -29.12 -12.20 -5.44
CA GLU A 225 -30.57 -12.29 -5.31
C GLU A 225 -31.02 -13.74 -5.47
N CYS A 226 -31.94 -14.17 -4.60
CA CYS A 226 -32.62 -15.45 -4.78
C CYS A 226 -33.89 -15.27 -5.59
N LYS A 227 -33.98 -15.96 -6.73
CA LYS A 227 -35.16 -15.94 -7.62
C LYS A 227 -36.41 -16.59 -7.01
N ASN A 228 -36.31 -17.21 -5.83
CA ASN A 228 -37.48 -17.80 -5.17
C ASN A 228 -38.30 -16.71 -4.45
N PRO A 229 -39.56 -16.49 -4.84
CA PRO A 229 -40.43 -15.46 -4.25
C PRO A 229 -40.65 -15.65 -2.75
N LYS A 230 -40.46 -16.86 -2.21
CA LYS A 230 -40.63 -17.14 -0.78
C LYS A 230 -39.38 -16.81 0.05
N CYS A 231 -38.24 -16.56 -0.59
CA CYS A 231 -36.96 -16.38 0.10
C CYS A 231 -36.49 -14.92 0.14
N HIS A 232 -36.79 -14.09 -0.88
CA HIS A 232 -36.48 -12.64 -0.97
C HIS A 232 -35.19 -12.20 -0.26
N THR A 233 -34.13 -13.00 -0.42
CA THR A 233 -32.82 -12.69 0.17
C THR A 233 -31.98 -12.00 -0.87
N THR A 234 -31.80 -10.71 -0.67
CA THR A 234 -30.76 -9.93 -1.31
C THR A 234 -29.57 -9.81 -0.37
N SER A 235 -28.36 -9.89 -0.92
CA SER A 235 -27.15 -9.54 -0.18
C SER A 235 -26.18 -8.80 -1.09
N HIS A 236 -25.47 -7.85 -0.51
CA HIS A 236 -24.49 -7.00 -1.17
C HIS A 236 -23.12 -7.25 -0.54
N TYR A 237 -22.11 -7.49 -1.37
CA TYR A 237 -20.73 -7.68 -0.90
C TYR A 237 -19.80 -6.74 -1.67
N GLN A 238 -18.83 -6.17 -0.99
CA GLN A 238 -17.86 -5.24 -1.57
C GLN A 238 -16.45 -5.79 -1.37
N TYR A 239 -15.63 -5.69 -2.41
CA TYR A 239 -14.25 -6.18 -2.41
C TYR A 239 -13.30 -5.06 -2.84
N GLY A 240 -12.30 -4.79 -2.01
CA GLY A 240 -11.29 -3.78 -2.27
C GLY A 240 -10.22 -4.18 -3.29
N SER A 241 -10.08 -5.47 -3.62
CA SER A 241 -9.11 -5.97 -4.60
C SER A 241 -9.52 -7.33 -5.18
N ILE A 242 -8.90 -7.66 -6.33
CA ILE A 242 -8.92 -8.98 -6.95
C ILE A 242 -7.60 -9.68 -6.63
N THR A 243 -7.64 -10.89 -6.09
CA THR A 243 -6.42 -11.67 -5.84
C THR A 243 -6.06 -12.48 -7.09
N TYR A 244 -4.84 -12.32 -7.59
CA TYR A 244 -4.28 -13.08 -8.70
C TYR A 244 -3.05 -13.88 -8.23
N ILE A 245 -3.08 -15.19 -8.45
CA ILE A 245 -1.95 -16.07 -8.16
C ILE A 245 -1.00 -16.02 -9.36
N TYR A 246 0.17 -15.44 -9.14
CA TYR A 246 1.20 -15.21 -10.15
C TYR A 246 2.20 -16.36 -10.17
N ASP A 247 2.31 -17.01 -11.32
CA ASP A 247 3.21 -18.15 -11.57
C ASP A 247 4.58 -17.73 -12.14
N GLY A 248 4.83 -16.42 -12.27
CA GLY A 248 6.01 -15.89 -12.98
C GLY A 248 5.64 -15.22 -14.32
N HIS A 249 4.41 -15.41 -14.81
CA HIS A 249 3.90 -14.76 -16.01
C HIS A 249 2.52 -14.15 -15.78
N PHE A 250 2.18 -13.10 -16.53
CA PHE A 250 0.88 -12.42 -16.44
C PHE A 250 -0.11 -12.89 -17.53
N LYS A 251 0.16 -14.03 -18.17
CA LYS A 251 -0.61 -14.49 -19.34
C LYS A 251 -2.10 -14.66 -19.02
N ASP A 252 -2.41 -15.15 -17.82
CA ASP A 252 -3.78 -15.45 -17.39
C ASP A 252 -4.42 -14.34 -16.55
N LEU A 253 -3.75 -13.19 -16.38
CA LEU A 253 -4.31 -12.10 -15.57
C LEU A 253 -5.64 -11.60 -16.13
N GLN A 254 -5.71 -11.40 -17.45
CA GLN A 254 -6.95 -10.95 -18.11
C GLN A 254 -8.06 -12.00 -17.94
N ASN A 255 -7.74 -13.28 -18.09
CA ASN A 255 -8.69 -14.37 -17.91
C ASN A 255 -9.21 -14.41 -16.47
N CYS A 256 -8.34 -14.26 -15.48
CA CYS A 256 -8.72 -14.19 -14.07
C CYS A 256 -9.68 -13.03 -13.78
N ILE A 257 -9.42 -11.84 -14.34
CA ILE A 257 -10.31 -10.68 -14.19
C ILE A 257 -11.66 -10.94 -14.87
N ASN A 258 -11.65 -11.51 -16.08
CA ASN A 258 -12.87 -11.85 -16.81
C ASN A 258 -13.72 -12.89 -16.06
N GLU A 259 -13.08 -13.95 -15.53
CA GLU A 259 -13.75 -14.97 -14.73
C GLU A 259 -14.41 -14.38 -13.49
N ARG A 260 -13.77 -13.40 -12.85
CA ARG A 260 -14.34 -12.72 -11.68
C ARG A 260 -15.62 -11.93 -12.00
N MET A 261 -15.84 -11.57 -13.26
CA MET A 261 -17.05 -10.88 -13.74
C MET A 261 -18.20 -11.81 -14.10
N ASN A 262 -17.97 -13.12 -14.19
CA ASN A 262 -19.01 -14.06 -14.60
C ASN A 262 -20.15 -14.14 -13.57
N GLU A 263 -21.39 -14.25 -14.04
CA GLU A 263 -22.52 -14.52 -13.15
C GLU A 263 -22.38 -15.90 -12.51
N ILE A 264 -22.52 -15.96 -11.19
CA ILE A 264 -22.39 -17.21 -10.43
C ILE A 264 -23.77 -17.64 -9.95
N ASN A 265 -24.17 -18.87 -10.29
CA ASN A 265 -25.43 -19.45 -9.86
C ASN A 265 -25.19 -20.59 -8.86
N TYR A 266 -25.88 -20.56 -7.73
CA TYR A 266 -25.83 -21.64 -6.73
C TYR A 266 -27.16 -21.81 -6.01
N THR A 267 -27.32 -22.92 -5.29
CA THR A 267 -28.53 -23.18 -4.52
C THR A 267 -28.61 -22.27 -3.29
N CYS A 268 -29.73 -21.56 -3.15
CA CYS A 268 -30.02 -20.74 -1.98
C CYS A 268 -30.22 -21.64 -0.77
N ASN A 269 -29.27 -21.70 0.16
CA ASN A 269 -29.35 -22.56 1.35
C ASN A 269 -29.96 -21.85 2.58
N LEU A 270 -30.75 -20.79 2.37
CA LEU A 270 -31.33 -20.05 3.49
C LEU A 270 -32.39 -20.90 4.21
N THR A 271 -32.27 -21.00 5.53
CA THR A 271 -33.22 -21.76 6.36
C THR A 271 -34.09 -20.78 7.14
N LYS A 272 -35.36 -20.60 6.72
CA LYS A 272 -36.36 -19.84 7.49
C LYS A 272 -37.39 -20.83 8.04
N LYS A 273 -37.63 -20.80 9.35
CA LYS A 273 -38.63 -21.65 10.05
C LYS A 273 -38.55 -23.14 9.67
N LYS A 274 -37.34 -23.73 9.73
CA LYS A 274 -37.05 -25.14 9.38
C LYS A 274 -37.30 -25.55 7.92
N LYS A 275 -37.72 -24.66 7.02
CA LYS A 275 -37.78 -24.91 5.58
C LYS A 275 -36.53 -24.33 4.91
N LYS A 276 -35.77 -25.20 4.24
CA LYS A 276 -34.65 -24.78 3.38
C LYS A 276 -35.21 -24.21 2.09
N CYS A 277 -34.75 -23.02 1.72
CA CYS A 277 -34.90 -22.55 0.36
C CYS A 277 -34.19 -23.56 -0.58
N LYS A 278 -34.78 -23.83 -1.74
CA LYS A 278 -34.13 -24.56 -2.84
C LYS A 278 -34.08 -23.72 -4.12
N GLY A 279 -34.27 -22.42 -3.97
CA GLY A 279 -34.23 -21.48 -5.09
C GLY A 279 -32.82 -21.35 -5.65
N ILE A 280 -32.71 -20.88 -6.89
CA ILE A 280 -31.43 -20.46 -7.45
C ILE A 280 -31.12 -19.06 -6.91
N LYS A 281 -29.92 -18.91 -6.34
CA LYS A 281 -29.33 -17.61 -5.99
C LYS A 281 -28.29 -17.27 -7.04
N THR A 282 -28.45 -16.10 -7.64
CA THR A 282 -27.54 -15.56 -8.66
C THR A 282 -26.72 -14.45 -8.01
N ILE A 283 -25.40 -14.48 -8.18
CA ILE A 283 -24.51 -13.35 -7.91
C ILE A 283 -24.18 -12.69 -9.24
N LYS A 284 -24.34 -11.37 -9.29
CA LYS A 284 -23.92 -10.51 -10.39
C LYS A 284 -22.80 -9.60 -9.89
N PRO A 285 -21.55 -9.89 -10.27
CA PRO A 285 -20.43 -9.00 -10.01
C PRO A 285 -20.53 -7.74 -10.88
N GLN A 286 -20.18 -6.60 -10.30
CA GLN A 286 -20.00 -5.34 -11.02
C GLN A 286 -18.64 -4.77 -10.64
N ILE A 287 -17.79 -4.53 -11.64
CA ILE A 287 -16.47 -3.93 -11.46
C ILE A 287 -16.60 -2.41 -11.45
N SER A 288 -15.79 -1.73 -10.64
CA SER A 288 -15.65 -0.28 -10.65
C SER A 288 -15.13 0.20 -12.00
N GLU A 289 -15.77 1.22 -12.56
CA GLU A 289 -15.33 1.81 -13.82
C GLU A 289 -14.11 2.74 -13.67
N ASN A 290 -13.60 2.94 -12.45
CA ASN A 290 -12.57 3.93 -12.16
C ASN A 290 -11.24 3.31 -11.76
N HIS A 291 -11.28 2.16 -11.11
CA HIS A 291 -10.08 1.47 -10.70
C HIS A 291 -10.29 -0.02 -10.55
N ILE A 292 -9.19 -0.74 -10.70
CA ILE A 292 -9.10 -2.15 -10.35
C ILE A 292 -7.81 -2.33 -9.55
N PHE A 293 -7.94 -2.73 -8.29
CA PHE A 293 -6.80 -3.18 -7.50
C PHE A 293 -6.62 -4.68 -7.69
N VAL A 294 -5.41 -5.09 -8.09
CA VAL A 294 -5.04 -6.51 -8.20
C VAL A 294 -3.95 -6.80 -7.19
N GLU A 295 -4.23 -7.73 -6.26
CA GLU A 295 -3.26 -8.27 -5.32
C GLU A 295 -2.54 -9.46 -5.96
N LEU A 296 -1.23 -9.34 -6.13
CA LEU A 296 -0.39 -10.39 -6.71
C LEU A 296 0.17 -11.29 -5.60
N ILE A 297 -0.18 -12.57 -5.64
CA ILE A 297 0.38 -13.59 -4.73
C ILE A 297 1.25 -14.53 -5.55
N LYS A 298 2.55 -14.57 -5.27
CA LYS A 298 3.47 -15.46 -5.97
C LYS A 298 3.22 -16.92 -5.55
N ASP A 299 3.02 -17.83 -6.52
CA ASP A 299 3.01 -19.26 -6.24
C ASP A 299 4.45 -19.72 -5.96
N ASN A 300 4.70 -20.23 -4.75
CA ASN A 300 6.01 -20.73 -4.33
C ASN A 300 6.20 -22.23 -4.67
N LYS A 301 5.26 -22.85 -5.39
CA LYS A 301 5.44 -24.22 -5.90
C LYS A 301 6.54 -24.24 -6.97
N GLY A 302 7.79 -24.47 -6.55
CA GLY A 302 8.91 -24.67 -7.47
C GLY A 302 10.30 -24.27 -6.97
N LYS A 303 10.44 -23.79 -5.72
CA LYS A 303 11.76 -23.59 -5.09
C LYS A 303 11.88 -24.47 -3.85
N ASN A 304 12.22 -25.74 -4.07
CA ASN A 304 12.88 -26.60 -3.10
C ASN A 304 14.34 -26.76 -3.54
#